data_AF-A0A7K1TBF4-F1
#
_entry.id   AF-A0A7K1TBF4-F1
#
_cell.length_a   1.000
_cell.length_b   1.000
_cell.length_c   1.000
_cell.angle_alpha   90.00
_cell.angle_beta   90.00
_cell.angle_gamma   90.00
#
_symmetry.space_group_name_H-M   'P 1'
#
loop_
_entity.id
_entity.type
_entity.pdbx_description
1 polymer ?
#
loop_
_entity_poly.entity_id
_entity_poly.type
_entity_poly.pdbx_seq_one_letter_code
_entity_poly.pdbx_strand_id
1 'polypeptide(L)'
;MKYLATLLFALSLLPALAQQRFTTRNLLLPKELEFYDNQFSGLAVSKDKLLLMTECRLQDNAEAKLYAIKLTDLDRQLTDSTYVLPYQKLRLPNLPVLRAKIDALGQRYEGLEALLIDKDVVYLSVETATPSANCYLLKGRLHAATIDLDTAFLVPLTKPLAADGSHIYNAGFEALAKSHKQLFAFFEFNYFPAKNYAYAFERPPLRSTSTATKVLFEKLPFRITDVTATGSNHFTAINYFFKGEGEDAVYRTPTADVGNAHLIADKGVFKNYCRLITIEFKGDSFSWKPVWEFPEQYRGYNWEGIAAYKQGYFIINDKYTPTRPYRSTLLYLQQAN
;
A
#
# COMPACT_ATOMS: atom_id res chain seq x y z
N MET A 1 -52.98 14.73 -33.19
CA MET A 1 -51.58 14.22 -33.17
C MET A 1 -50.60 15.35 -32.81
N LYS A 2 -50.60 15.85 -31.56
CA LYS A 2 -49.76 17.00 -31.16
C LYS A 2 -49.16 16.94 -29.74
N TYR A 3 -49.18 15.78 -29.07
CA TYR A 3 -48.71 15.69 -27.68
C TYR A 3 -48.01 14.36 -27.36
N LEU A 4 -47.00 13.95 -28.15
CA LEU A 4 -46.25 12.73 -27.82
C LEU A 4 -44.75 12.78 -28.11
N ALA A 5 -44.18 13.97 -28.34
CA ALA A 5 -42.77 14.11 -28.76
C ALA A 5 -41.92 15.00 -27.84
N THR A 6 -42.36 15.25 -26.60
CA THR A 6 -41.64 16.16 -25.67
C THR A 6 -41.37 15.56 -24.29
N LEU A 7 -41.48 14.23 -24.13
CA LEU A 7 -41.25 13.55 -22.86
C LEU A 7 -40.13 12.48 -22.89
N LEU A 8 -39.19 12.60 -23.83
CA LEU A 8 -38.05 11.68 -23.96
C LEU A 8 -36.67 12.36 -23.88
N PHE A 9 -36.63 13.63 -23.45
CA PHE A 9 -35.39 14.41 -23.32
C PHE A 9 -35.00 14.75 -21.86
N ALA A 10 -35.65 14.14 -20.86
CA ALA A 10 -35.47 14.50 -19.45
C ALA A 10 -34.91 13.38 -18.55
N LEU A 11 -34.28 12.33 -19.11
CA LEU A 11 -33.78 11.19 -18.33
C LEU A 11 -32.30 10.83 -18.53
N SER A 12 -31.53 11.65 -19.25
CA SER A 12 -30.07 11.57 -19.20
C SER A 12 -29.50 12.44 -18.07
N LEU A 13 -30.09 12.38 -16.88
CA LEU A 13 -29.38 12.71 -15.65
C LEU A 13 -28.49 11.51 -15.35
N LEU A 14 -27.32 11.47 -16.02
CA LEU A 14 -26.22 10.65 -15.56
C LEU A 14 -26.01 11.01 -14.09
N PRO A 15 -26.07 10.07 -13.14
CA PRO A 15 -25.56 10.34 -11.82
C PRO A 15 -24.07 10.61 -12.03
N ALA A 16 -23.66 11.87 -11.95
CA ALA A 16 -22.29 12.19 -11.63
C ALA A 16 -22.05 11.46 -10.31
N LEU A 17 -21.39 10.29 -10.37
CA LEU A 17 -21.01 9.53 -9.20
C LEU A 17 -20.26 10.52 -8.31
N ALA A 18 -20.91 10.96 -7.24
CA ALA A 18 -20.32 11.89 -6.31
C ALA A 18 -19.09 11.18 -5.74
N GLN A 19 -17.90 11.59 -6.19
CA GLN A 19 -16.65 11.11 -5.62
C GLN A 19 -16.71 11.36 -4.12
N GLN A 20 -16.32 10.37 -3.33
CA GLN A 20 -16.25 10.53 -1.89
C GLN A 20 -15.37 11.73 -1.59
N ARG A 21 -15.87 12.63 -0.74
CA ARG A 21 -15.11 13.81 -0.34
C ARG A 21 -14.40 13.50 0.96
N PHE A 22 -13.09 13.73 0.99
CA PHE A 22 -12.30 13.64 2.21
C PHE A 22 -11.81 15.02 2.62
N THR A 23 -11.83 15.27 3.92
CA THR A 23 -11.09 16.36 4.55
C THR A 23 -9.78 15.81 5.08
N THR A 24 -8.67 16.44 4.70
CA THR A 24 -7.33 16.03 5.15
C THR A 24 -6.97 16.73 6.46
N ARG A 25 -6.49 15.95 7.44
CA ARG A 25 -6.02 16.46 8.73
C ARG A 25 -4.61 15.94 8.98
N ASN A 26 -3.64 16.83 9.20
CA ASN A 26 -2.28 16.43 9.55
C ASN A 26 -2.23 16.01 11.03
N LEU A 27 -1.53 14.91 11.32
CA LEU A 27 -1.19 14.47 12.67
C LEU A 27 0.30 14.74 12.91
N LEU A 28 0.62 15.41 14.01
CA LEU A 28 2.01 15.76 14.34
C LEU A 28 2.70 14.55 14.96
N LEU A 29 3.60 13.95 14.19
CA LEU A 29 4.43 12.84 14.65
C LEU A 29 5.53 13.35 15.61
N PRO A 30 5.85 12.60 16.67
CA PRO A 30 7.05 12.84 17.49
C PRO A 30 8.33 12.77 16.65
N LYS A 31 9.41 13.41 17.09
CA LYS A 31 10.67 13.49 16.30
C LYS A 31 11.24 12.15 15.87
N GLU A 32 11.16 11.12 16.72
CA GLU A 32 11.56 9.75 16.35
C GLU A 32 10.76 9.22 15.17
N LEU A 33 9.46 9.51 15.07
CA LEU A 33 8.58 9.03 14.00
C LEU A 33 8.58 9.95 12.77
N GLU A 34 8.80 11.26 12.94
CA GLU A 34 8.94 12.21 11.83
C GLU A 34 10.28 12.00 11.06
N PHE A 35 11.25 11.31 11.68
CA PHE A 35 12.58 11.11 11.09
C PHE A 35 12.51 10.34 9.77
N TYR A 36 12.94 10.99 8.70
CA TYR A 36 12.72 10.55 7.32
C TYR A 36 13.44 9.25 6.95
N ASP A 37 14.54 8.89 7.62
CA ASP A 37 15.24 7.62 7.38
C ASP A 37 14.58 6.44 8.10
N ASN A 38 13.47 6.64 8.83
CA ASN A 38 12.66 5.49 9.25
C ASN A 38 12.11 4.72 8.04
N GLN A 39 11.76 5.43 6.97
CA GLN A 39 11.18 4.89 5.74
C GLN A 39 9.97 3.96 5.99
N PHE A 40 8.75 4.49 5.99
CA PHE A 40 7.54 3.72 6.32
C PHE A 40 6.91 3.06 5.09
N SER A 41 6.67 1.75 5.14
CA SER A 41 6.13 0.95 4.03
C SER A 41 4.88 0.13 4.41
N GLY A 42 4.11 0.60 5.39
CA GLY A 42 2.81 -0.03 5.67
C GLY A 42 2.18 0.40 6.98
N LEU A 43 0.85 0.44 6.96
CA LEU A 43 0.03 0.72 8.15
C LEU A 43 -0.93 -0.42 8.45
N ALA A 44 -1.17 -0.68 9.73
CA ALA A 44 -2.24 -1.58 10.15
C ALA A 44 -2.92 -1.12 11.44
N VAL A 45 -4.23 -1.24 11.50
CA VAL A 45 -4.98 -1.08 12.76
C VAL A 45 -5.17 -2.46 13.39
N SER A 46 -4.75 -2.62 14.64
CA SER A 46 -4.98 -3.83 15.44
C SER A 46 -5.03 -3.53 16.93
N LYS A 47 -6.00 -4.13 17.64
CA LYS A 47 -6.18 -4.04 19.10
C LYS A 47 -5.98 -2.61 19.65
N ASP A 48 -6.78 -1.67 19.13
CA ASP A 48 -6.80 -0.25 19.53
C ASP A 48 -5.49 0.52 19.28
N LYS A 49 -4.63 0.01 18.39
CA LYS A 49 -3.40 0.67 17.98
C LYS A 49 -3.34 0.82 16.46
N LEU A 50 -2.75 1.92 16.00
CA LEU A 50 -2.17 2.05 14.67
C LEU A 50 -0.73 1.57 14.74
N LEU A 51 -0.37 0.61 13.90
CA LEU A 51 1.00 0.12 13.74
C LEU A 51 1.59 0.71 12.47
N LEU A 52 2.82 1.19 12.57
CA LEU A 52 3.58 1.83 11.51
C LEU A 52 4.83 0.97 11.26
N MET A 53 4.93 0.37 10.08
CA MET A 53 6.06 -0.47 9.72
C MET A 53 7.15 0.33 9.03
N THR A 54 8.39 0.22 9.51
CA THR A 54 9.56 0.72 8.78
C THR A 54 10.04 -0.33 7.78
N GLU A 55 10.59 0.08 6.64
CA GLU A 55 11.17 -0.79 5.61
C GLU A 55 12.33 -1.63 6.14
N CYS A 56 13.00 -1.16 7.20
CA CYS A 56 14.15 -1.85 7.79
C CYS A 56 15.22 -2.18 6.73
N ARG A 57 15.59 -1.23 5.87
CA ARG A 57 16.48 -1.52 4.74
C ARG A 57 17.89 -1.88 5.19
N LEU A 58 18.63 -2.63 4.36
CA LEU A 58 20.01 -3.01 4.69
C LEU A 58 20.95 -1.81 4.78
N GLN A 59 20.83 -0.88 3.83
CA GLN A 59 21.70 0.29 3.71
C GLN A 59 21.55 1.29 4.86
N ASP A 60 20.42 1.28 5.56
CA ASP A 60 20.15 2.24 6.63
C ASP A 60 20.88 1.87 7.93
N ASN A 61 21.33 0.61 8.06
CA ASN A 61 21.93 0.05 9.28
C ASN A 61 21.11 0.38 10.56
N ALA A 62 19.78 0.52 10.39
CA ALA A 62 18.86 0.92 11.43
C ALA A 62 18.30 -0.31 12.17
N GLU A 63 17.86 -0.08 13.41
CA GLU A 63 17.12 -1.08 14.19
C GLU A 63 15.86 -1.52 13.44
N ALA A 64 15.70 -2.83 13.24
CA ALA A 64 14.47 -3.39 12.68
C ALA A 64 13.30 -3.29 13.67
N LYS A 65 12.32 -2.46 13.33
CA LYS A 65 11.26 -2.06 14.26
C LYS A 65 9.93 -1.77 13.58
N LEU A 66 8.88 -1.73 14.39
CA LEU A 66 7.65 -1.04 14.07
C LEU A 66 7.37 -0.05 15.21
N TYR A 67 6.50 0.92 14.94
CA TYR A 67 5.92 1.74 16.00
C TYR A 67 4.46 1.39 16.19
N ALA A 68 3.96 1.58 17.40
CA ALA A 68 2.53 1.53 17.68
C ALA A 68 2.09 2.77 18.43
N ILE A 69 0.98 3.35 17.99
CA ILE A 69 0.33 4.52 18.59
C ILE A 69 -1.09 4.10 18.96
N LYS A 70 -1.56 4.44 20.16
CA LYS A 70 -2.95 4.12 20.52
C LYS A 70 -3.92 4.96 19.68
N LEU A 71 -5.00 4.35 19.23
CA LEU A 71 -6.03 5.04 18.45
C LEU A 71 -6.70 6.16 19.25
N THR A 72 -6.84 5.99 20.57
CA THR A 72 -7.34 7.04 21.48
C THR A 72 -6.43 8.27 21.54
N ASP A 73 -5.12 8.08 21.41
CA ASP A 73 -4.14 9.17 21.42
C ASP A 73 -4.17 9.93 20.08
N LEU A 74 -4.38 9.20 18.97
CA LEU A 74 -4.63 9.79 17.65
C LEU A 74 -5.94 10.59 17.63
N ASP A 75 -7.02 10.03 18.18
CA ASP A 75 -8.30 10.75 18.33
C ASP A 75 -8.14 12.03 19.14
N ARG A 76 -7.36 11.98 20.23
CA ARG A 76 -7.08 13.16 21.03
C ARG A 76 -6.35 14.22 20.22
N GLN A 77 -5.32 13.85 19.46
CA GLN A 77 -4.61 14.82 18.62
C GLN A 77 -5.48 15.39 17.48
N LEU A 78 -6.45 14.61 16.99
CA LEU A 78 -7.50 15.10 16.08
C LEU A 78 -8.44 16.10 16.75
N THR A 79 -8.44 16.28 18.06
CA THR A 79 -9.22 17.34 18.74
C THR A 79 -8.36 18.46 19.30
N ASP A 80 -7.12 18.13 19.68
CA ASP A 80 -6.12 19.00 20.27
C ASP A 80 -4.81 18.79 19.52
N SER A 81 -4.51 19.67 18.55
CA SER A 81 -3.30 19.57 17.74
C SER A 81 -2.01 19.80 18.53
N THR A 82 -2.09 20.24 19.79
CA THR A 82 -0.92 20.41 20.67
C THR A 82 -0.59 19.13 21.44
N TYR A 83 -1.48 18.14 21.44
CA TYR A 83 -1.26 16.87 22.11
C TYR A 83 -0.08 16.10 21.49
N VAL A 84 0.90 15.74 22.31
CA VAL A 84 2.08 14.97 21.88
C VAL A 84 1.73 13.48 21.89
N LEU A 85 1.82 12.83 20.74
CA LEU A 85 1.51 11.40 20.60
C LEU A 85 2.50 10.53 21.36
N PRO A 86 2.06 9.76 22.37
CA PRO A 86 2.86 8.67 22.90
C PRO A 86 2.97 7.56 21.86
N TYR A 87 4.13 6.91 21.80
CA TYR A 87 4.35 5.78 20.93
C TYR A 87 5.12 4.68 21.64
N GLN A 88 5.01 3.47 21.10
CA GLN A 88 5.76 2.31 21.53
C GLN A 88 6.60 1.80 20.36
N LYS A 89 7.85 1.44 20.62
CA LYS A 89 8.69 0.71 19.65
C LYS A 89 8.51 -0.79 19.84
N LEU A 90 8.32 -1.51 18.73
CA LEU A 90 8.19 -2.96 18.67
C LEU A 90 9.40 -3.52 17.91
N ARG A 91 10.12 -4.47 18.50
CA ARG A 91 11.32 -5.05 17.88
C ARG A 91 10.99 -6.24 16.99
N LEU A 92 11.83 -6.49 15.97
CA LEU A 92 11.77 -7.64 15.07
C LEU A 92 13.01 -8.56 15.25
N PRO A 93 13.14 -9.28 16.38
CA PRO A 93 14.39 -9.95 16.76
C PRO A 93 14.85 -11.03 15.77
N ASN A 94 13.92 -11.70 15.08
CA ASN A 94 14.23 -12.81 14.18
C ASN A 94 14.39 -12.39 12.70
N LEU A 95 14.25 -11.10 12.39
CA LEU A 95 14.41 -10.62 11.01
C LEU A 95 15.83 -10.85 10.46
N PRO A 96 16.93 -10.61 11.21
CA PRO A 96 18.27 -10.92 10.72
C PRO A 96 18.48 -12.39 10.32
N VAL A 97 17.84 -13.32 11.04
CA VAL A 97 17.91 -14.76 10.71
C VAL A 97 17.22 -15.06 9.39
N LEU A 98 16.04 -14.46 9.16
CA LEU A 98 15.30 -14.63 7.91
C LEU A 98 16.03 -13.97 6.73
N ARG A 99 16.65 -12.79 6.93
CA ARG A 99 17.50 -12.14 5.92
C ARG A 99 18.64 -13.05 5.48
N ALA A 100 19.39 -13.61 6.42
CA ALA A 100 20.49 -14.52 6.12
C ALA A 100 20.02 -15.76 5.31
N LYS A 101 18.79 -16.25 5.55
CA LYS A 101 18.20 -17.34 4.76
C LYS A 101 17.87 -16.91 3.33
N ILE A 102 17.32 -15.71 3.14
CA ILE A 102 17.03 -15.13 1.83
C ILE A 102 18.33 -14.97 1.03
N ASP A 103 19.37 -14.41 1.65
CA ASP A 103 20.69 -14.22 1.03
C ASP A 103 21.36 -15.57 0.69
N ALA A 104 21.24 -16.57 1.56
CA ALA A 104 21.75 -17.92 1.30
C ALA A 104 21.06 -18.63 0.11
N LEU A 105 19.85 -18.19 -0.27
CA LEU A 105 19.14 -18.63 -1.47
C LEU A 105 19.51 -17.82 -2.72
N GLY A 106 20.53 -16.96 -2.63
CA GLY A 106 20.97 -16.08 -3.71
C GLY A 106 19.94 -15.00 -4.07
N GLN A 107 18.98 -14.71 -3.19
CA GLN A 107 18.07 -13.58 -3.33
C GLN A 107 18.57 -12.46 -2.43
N ARG A 108 18.64 -11.22 -2.91
CA ARG A 108 19.22 -10.12 -2.14
C ARG A 108 18.10 -9.33 -1.46
N TYR A 109 18.02 -9.38 -0.13
CA TYR A 109 17.05 -8.60 0.65
C TYR A 109 17.24 -7.10 0.40
N GLU A 110 16.14 -6.33 0.34
CA GLU A 110 16.18 -4.86 0.30
C GLU A 110 15.40 -4.21 1.44
N GLY A 111 14.16 -4.64 1.68
CA GLY A 111 13.26 -4.02 2.65
C GLY A 111 12.04 -4.88 2.98
N LEU A 112 11.29 -4.48 4.01
CA LEU A 112 9.93 -4.93 4.26
C LEU A 112 8.97 -3.98 3.54
N GLU A 113 7.98 -4.49 2.82
CA GLU A 113 7.15 -3.63 1.94
C GLU A 113 5.65 -3.66 2.22
N ALA A 114 5.17 -4.61 3.02
CA ALA A 114 3.75 -4.68 3.34
C ALA A 114 3.52 -5.29 4.72
N LEU A 115 2.46 -4.84 5.39
CA LEU A 115 2.04 -5.31 6.70
C LEU A 115 0.59 -5.77 6.68
N LEU A 116 0.34 -6.99 7.15
CA LEU A 116 -1.01 -7.47 7.44
C LEU A 116 -1.06 -8.08 8.84
N ILE A 117 -2.06 -7.70 9.63
CA ILE A 117 -2.30 -8.25 10.96
C ILE A 117 -3.67 -8.91 11.00
N ASP A 118 -3.68 -10.20 11.31
CA ASP A 118 -4.88 -10.99 11.55
C ASP A 118 -4.89 -11.47 13.00
N LYS A 119 -5.60 -10.73 13.86
CA LYS A 119 -5.60 -10.91 15.32
C LYS A 119 -4.20 -10.72 15.91
N ASP A 120 -3.50 -11.80 16.23
CA ASP A 120 -2.13 -11.82 16.72
C ASP A 120 -1.13 -12.33 15.68
N VAL A 121 -1.59 -12.82 14.52
CA VAL A 121 -0.71 -13.27 13.44
C VAL A 121 -0.32 -12.07 12.57
N VAL A 122 0.97 -11.91 12.32
CA VAL A 122 1.52 -10.86 11.46
C VAL A 122 2.07 -11.50 10.20
N TYR A 123 1.76 -10.92 9.05
CA TYR A 123 2.39 -11.23 7.77
C TYR A 123 3.12 -9.99 7.28
N LEU A 124 4.32 -10.21 6.75
CA LEU A 124 5.15 -9.15 6.16
C LEU A 124 5.59 -9.60 4.77
N SER A 125 5.61 -8.71 3.79
CA SER A 125 6.34 -8.96 2.55
C SER A 125 7.78 -8.45 2.66
N VAL A 126 8.66 -9.02 1.85
CA VAL A 126 10.06 -8.62 1.70
C VAL A 126 10.30 -8.29 0.23
N GLU A 127 10.81 -7.09 -0.03
CA GLU A 127 11.41 -6.75 -1.31
C GLU A 127 12.81 -7.35 -1.43
N THR A 128 13.13 -7.74 -2.66
CA THR A 128 14.46 -8.18 -3.05
C THR A 128 14.87 -7.49 -4.33
N ALA A 129 16.18 -7.26 -4.46
CA ALA A 129 16.78 -6.55 -5.59
C ALA A 129 16.22 -7.01 -6.93
N THR A 130 16.07 -6.08 -7.88
CA THR A 130 15.52 -6.34 -9.22
C THR A 130 15.96 -7.66 -9.85
N PRO A 131 17.26 -8.05 -9.85
CA PRO A 131 17.71 -9.33 -10.42
C PRO A 131 17.29 -10.60 -9.67
N SER A 132 16.81 -10.49 -8.44
CA SER A 132 16.27 -11.63 -7.67
C SER A 132 14.99 -12.13 -8.33
N ALA A 133 14.71 -13.43 -8.29
CA ALA A 133 13.50 -14.01 -8.88
C ALA A 133 12.29 -13.92 -7.96
N ASN A 134 12.51 -13.89 -6.64
CA ASN A 134 11.45 -13.98 -5.65
C ASN A 134 11.57 -12.90 -4.58
N CYS A 135 10.44 -12.26 -4.29
CA CYS A 135 10.16 -11.66 -3.00
C CYS A 135 9.79 -12.75 -1.98
N TYR A 136 9.54 -12.38 -0.73
CA TYR A 136 9.15 -13.35 0.30
C TYR A 136 8.00 -12.87 1.16
N LEU A 137 7.17 -13.82 1.59
CA LEU A 137 6.22 -13.63 2.67
C LEU A 137 6.81 -14.21 3.97
N LEU A 138 6.84 -13.38 4.99
CA LEU A 138 7.19 -13.74 6.36
C LEU A 138 5.92 -13.86 7.20
N LYS A 139 6.02 -14.58 8.32
CA LYS A 139 4.95 -14.71 9.31
C LYS A 139 5.54 -14.59 10.70
N GLY A 140 4.80 -13.98 11.62
CA GLY A 140 5.16 -13.90 13.02
C GLY A 140 3.94 -13.76 13.93
N ARG A 141 4.21 -13.47 15.20
CA ARG A 141 3.18 -13.16 16.20
C ARG A 141 3.43 -11.80 16.85
N LEU A 142 2.36 -11.02 16.96
CA LEU A 142 2.35 -9.74 17.65
C LEU A 142 2.26 -9.96 19.16
N HIS A 143 3.31 -9.55 19.87
CA HIS A 143 3.36 -9.49 21.33
C HIS A 143 3.31 -8.04 21.80
N ALA A 144 3.37 -7.83 23.11
CA ALA A 144 3.26 -6.49 23.69
C ALA A 144 4.34 -5.53 23.18
N ALA A 145 5.59 -5.99 22.98
CA ALA A 145 6.74 -5.17 22.61
C ALA A 145 7.60 -5.74 21.47
N THR A 146 7.17 -6.85 20.86
CA THR A 146 7.91 -7.51 19.77
C THR A 146 6.94 -8.07 18.75
N ILE A 147 7.45 -8.29 17.54
CA ILE A 147 6.86 -9.21 16.58
C ILE A 147 7.85 -10.37 16.42
N ASP A 148 7.47 -11.52 16.97
CA ASP A 148 8.32 -12.71 16.97
C ASP A 148 8.11 -13.43 15.63
N LEU A 149 9.01 -13.20 14.68
CA LEU A 149 8.96 -13.83 13.36
C LEU A 149 9.30 -15.31 13.45
N ASP A 150 8.50 -16.14 12.80
CA ASP A 150 8.67 -17.58 12.69
C ASP A 150 9.80 -17.88 11.70
N THR A 151 10.96 -18.27 12.22
CA THR A 151 12.14 -18.53 11.38
C THR A 151 11.98 -19.76 10.48
N ALA A 152 10.98 -20.61 10.71
CA ALA A 152 10.64 -21.74 9.84
C ALA A 152 9.65 -21.34 8.73
N PHE A 153 9.08 -20.14 8.77
CA PHE A 153 8.17 -19.63 7.76
C PHE A 153 8.90 -18.66 6.81
N LEU A 154 9.13 -19.12 5.59
CA LEU A 154 9.67 -18.31 4.50
C LEU A 154 9.03 -18.79 3.20
N VAL A 155 8.02 -18.07 2.71
CA VAL A 155 7.28 -18.45 1.50
C VAL A 155 7.75 -17.57 0.34
N PRO A 156 8.31 -18.15 -0.75
CA PRO A 156 8.72 -17.35 -1.91
C PRO A 156 7.49 -16.84 -2.68
N LEU A 157 7.58 -15.58 -3.12
CA LEU A 157 6.62 -14.93 -3.99
C LEU A 157 7.33 -14.55 -5.29
N THR A 158 7.06 -15.30 -6.36
CA THR A 158 7.73 -15.06 -7.65
C THR A 158 7.29 -13.74 -8.26
N LYS A 159 8.28 -12.91 -8.63
CA LYS A 159 8.08 -11.62 -9.29
C LYS A 159 7.58 -11.80 -10.74
N PRO A 160 6.84 -10.83 -11.30
CA PRO A 160 6.44 -10.88 -12.69
C PRO A 160 7.65 -10.55 -13.58
N LEU A 161 7.62 -11.08 -14.81
CA LEU A 161 8.63 -10.81 -15.83
C LEU A 161 8.02 -9.97 -16.95
N ALA A 162 8.85 -9.17 -17.61
CA ALA A 162 8.50 -8.48 -18.84
C ALA A 162 8.32 -9.49 -19.99
N ALA A 163 7.81 -9.01 -21.13
CA ALA A 163 7.53 -9.86 -22.30
C ALA A 163 8.80 -10.53 -22.87
N ASP A 164 9.96 -9.91 -22.68
CA ASP A 164 11.28 -10.44 -23.08
C ASP A 164 11.91 -11.37 -22.03
N GLY A 165 11.21 -11.64 -20.92
CA GLY A 165 11.67 -12.47 -19.83
C GLY A 165 12.56 -11.75 -18.80
N SER A 166 12.82 -10.45 -18.97
CA SER A 166 13.59 -9.66 -18.01
C SER A 166 12.80 -9.37 -16.72
N HIS A 167 13.52 -9.13 -15.62
CA HIS A 167 12.92 -8.66 -14.37
C HIS A 167 12.43 -7.23 -14.52
N ILE A 168 11.20 -6.99 -14.06
CA ILE A 168 10.62 -5.65 -14.02
C ILE A 168 11.16 -4.94 -12.79
N TYR A 169 11.68 -3.72 -12.99
CA TYR A 169 12.13 -2.84 -11.92
C TYR A 169 10.99 -2.59 -10.93
N ASN A 170 11.28 -2.73 -9.63
CA ASN A 170 10.32 -2.47 -8.54
C ASN A 170 8.94 -3.12 -8.78
N ALA A 171 8.97 -4.42 -9.10
CA ALA A 171 7.75 -5.24 -9.19
C ALA A 171 7.61 -6.15 -7.97
N GLY A 172 7.87 -5.58 -6.79
CA GLY A 172 7.74 -6.21 -5.49
C GLY A 172 6.28 -6.37 -5.05
N PHE A 173 6.08 -6.80 -3.80
CA PHE A 173 4.75 -6.95 -3.19
C PHE A 173 4.57 -5.91 -2.08
N GLU A 174 4.04 -4.74 -2.41
CA GLU A 174 3.86 -3.61 -1.49
C GLU A 174 2.50 -3.63 -0.76
N ALA A 175 1.64 -4.60 -1.06
CA ALA A 175 0.36 -4.69 -0.36
C ALA A 175 -0.04 -6.12 -0.01
N LEU A 176 -0.52 -6.27 1.22
CA LEU A 176 -1.12 -7.48 1.75
C LEU A 176 -2.53 -7.18 2.25
N ALA A 177 -3.50 -8.01 1.89
CA ALA A 177 -4.85 -7.88 2.41
C ALA A 177 -5.45 -9.23 2.77
N LYS A 178 -6.47 -9.22 3.62
CA LYS A 178 -7.24 -10.42 3.96
C LYS A 178 -8.71 -10.21 3.65
N SER A 179 -9.32 -11.18 3.00
CA SER A 179 -10.77 -11.33 2.99
C SER A 179 -11.16 -12.74 3.39
N HIS A 180 -12.05 -12.87 4.38
CA HIS A 180 -12.51 -14.15 4.90
C HIS A 180 -11.36 -15.13 5.21
N LYS A 181 -11.24 -16.20 4.40
CA LYS A 181 -10.24 -17.28 4.52
C LYS A 181 -9.15 -17.18 3.45
N GLN A 182 -8.96 -16.00 2.85
CA GLN A 182 -7.93 -15.76 1.85
C GLN A 182 -7.05 -14.57 2.27
N LEU A 183 -5.76 -14.75 2.08
CA LEU A 183 -4.76 -13.69 2.13
C LEU A 183 -4.34 -13.39 0.71
N PHE A 184 -4.27 -12.12 0.35
CA PHE A 184 -3.85 -11.65 -0.96
C PHE A 184 -2.55 -10.87 -0.85
N ALA A 185 -1.68 -11.05 -1.84
CA ALA A 185 -0.50 -10.24 -2.03
C ALA A 185 -0.57 -9.58 -3.42
N PHE A 186 -0.50 -8.26 -3.44
CA PHE A 186 -0.57 -7.45 -4.65
C PHE A 186 0.81 -6.95 -5.01
N PHE A 187 1.10 -6.91 -6.32
CA PHE A 187 2.31 -6.28 -6.80
C PHE A 187 2.24 -4.76 -6.60
N GLU A 188 3.38 -4.10 -6.50
CA GLU A 188 3.49 -2.64 -6.67
C GLU A 188 2.98 -2.25 -8.07
N PHE A 189 3.53 -2.89 -9.11
CA PHE A 189 3.15 -2.64 -10.50
C PHE A 189 2.07 -3.59 -11.01
N ASN A 190 0.97 -3.05 -11.56
CA ASN A 190 -0.15 -3.85 -12.09
C ASN A 190 -0.62 -3.36 -13.47
N TYR A 191 0.31 -2.87 -14.29
CA TYR A 191 0.05 -2.41 -15.65
C TYR A 191 0.81 -3.23 -16.71
N PHE A 192 0.92 -4.54 -16.50
CA PHE A 192 1.57 -5.43 -17.46
C PHE A 192 0.82 -5.48 -18.80
N PRO A 193 1.53 -5.64 -19.94
CA PRO A 193 0.89 -5.93 -21.23
C PRO A 193 0.16 -7.28 -21.24
N ALA A 194 0.68 -8.25 -20.47
CA ALA A 194 0.05 -9.55 -20.24
C ALA A 194 -1.09 -9.45 -19.19
N LYS A 195 -1.71 -10.58 -18.86
CA LYS A 195 -2.74 -10.64 -17.81
C LYS A 195 -2.14 -10.24 -16.46
N ASN A 196 -2.75 -9.25 -15.82
CA ASN A 196 -2.41 -8.81 -14.47
C ASN A 196 -3.06 -9.75 -13.46
N TYR A 197 -2.41 -9.94 -12.32
CA TYR A 197 -2.86 -10.86 -11.29
C TYR A 197 -2.34 -10.46 -9.92
N ALA A 198 -3.02 -10.92 -8.88
CA ALA A 198 -2.52 -10.94 -7.51
C ALA A 198 -2.28 -12.39 -7.08
N TYR A 199 -1.49 -12.60 -6.02
CA TYR A 199 -1.41 -13.91 -5.37
C TYR A 199 -2.47 -14.05 -4.30
N ALA A 200 -3.11 -15.21 -4.26
CA ALA A 200 -4.03 -15.61 -3.20
C ALA A 200 -3.52 -16.85 -2.49
N PHE A 201 -3.64 -16.84 -1.16
CA PHE A 201 -3.36 -17.96 -0.28
C PHE A 201 -4.63 -18.36 0.43
N GLU A 202 -5.01 -19.62 0.34
CA GLU A 202 -6.15 -20.14 1.09
C GLU A 202 -5.77 -20.53 2.53
N ARG A 203 -6.76 -20.51 3.42
CA ARG A 203 -6.72 -21.12 4.75
C ARG A 203 -5.65 -20.52 5.69
N PRO A 204 -5.67 -19.20 5.97
CA PRO A 204 -4.87 -18.64 7.05
C PRO A 204 -5.27 -19.26 8.42
N PRO A 205 -4.33 -19.46 9.36
CA PRO A 205 -2.93 -19.06 9.28
C PRO A 205 -2.09 -19.95 8.35
N LEU A 206 -1.21 -19.32 7.56
CA LEU A 206 -0.43 -19.99 6.53
C LEU A 206 0.69 -20.87 7.12
N ARG A 207 1.04 -21.92 6.38
CA ARG A 207 2.21 -22.79 6.60
C ARG A 207 3.32 -22.46 5.60
N SER A 208 4.57 -22.82 5.88
CA SER A 208 5.70 -22.61 4.94
C SER A 208 5.54 -23.35 3.61
N THR A 209 4.71 -24.39 3.57
CA THR A 209 4.35 -25.13 2.36
C THR A 209 3.13 -24.57 1.64
N SER A 210 2.60 -23.42 2.06
CA SER A 210 1.42 -22.82 1.40
C SER A 210 1.81 -22.32 0.03
N THR A 211 1.04 -22.69 -0.97
CA THR A 211 1.25 -22.24 -2.35
C THR A 211 0.28 -21.12 -2.68
N ALA A 212 0.78 -20.12 -3.40
CA ALA A 212 -0.06 -19.06 -3.94
C ALA A 212 -0.75 -19.55 -5.22
N THR A 213 -1.99 -19.14 -5.42
CA THR A 213 -2.67 -19.19 -6.71
C THR A 213 -2.76 -17.80 -7.32
N LYS A 214 -2.69 -17.70 -8.65
CA LYS A 214 -2.89 -16.42 -9.34
C LYS A 214 -4.38 -16.13 -9.46
N VAL A 215 -4.79 -14.94 -9.04
CA VAL A 215 -6.15 -14.42 -9.18
C VAL A 215 -6.10 -13.25 -10.15
N LEU A 216 -6.99 -13.23 -11.13
CA LEU A 216 -6.98 -12.16 -12.15
C LEU A 216 -7.19 -10.80 -11.49
N PHE A 217 -6.44 -9.82 -11.97
CA PHE A 217 -6.53 -8.45 -11.52
C PHE A 217 -6.74 -7.56 -12.74
N GLU A 218 -7.76 -6.70 -12.71
CA GLU A 218 -7.99 -5.72 -13.76
C GLU A 218 -6.79 -4.79 -13.90
N LYS A 219 -6.30 -4.62 -15.13
CA LYS A 219 -5.13 -3.76 -15.42
C LYS A 219 -5.28 -2.40 -14.72
N LEU A 220 -4.31 -2.04 -13.88
CA LEU A 220 -4.35 -0.85 -13.05
C LEU A 220 -3.14 0.03 -13.36
N PRO A 221 -3.33 1.26 -13.86
CA PRO A 221 -2.25 2.21 -14.04
C PRO A 221 -1.71 2.67 -12.69
N PHE A 222 -0.42 3.03 -12.69
CA PHE A 222 0.33 3.46 -11.51
C PHE A 222 0.46 2.36 -10.45
N ARG A 223 1.19 2.66 -9.38
CA ARG A 223 1.57 1.68 -8.37
C ARG A 223 0.49 1.47 -7.34
N ILE A 224 0.39 0.27 -6.77
CA ILE A 224 -0.29 0.01 -5.50
C ILE A 224 0.77 0.00 -4.41
N THR A 225 0.76 1.00 -3.53
CA THR A 225 1.79 1.14 -2.50
C THR A 225 1.35 0.68 -1.11
N ASP A 226 0.04 0.58 -0.85
CA ASP A 226 -0.50 -0.17 0.30
C ASP A 226 -2.03 -0.40 0.09
N VAL A 227 -2.60 -1.35 0.82
CA VAL A 227 -4.02 -1.72 0.77
C VAL A 227 -4.57 -1.95 2.18
N THR A 228 -5.77 -1.42 2.44
CA THR A 228 -6.52 -1.71 3.67
C THR A 228 -7.89 -2.31 3.39
N ALA A 229 -8.32 -3.28 4.20
CA ALA A 229 -9.65 -3.86 4.07
C ALA A 229 -10.73 -2.90 4.57
N THR A 230 -11.77 -2.68 3.77
CA THR A 230 -12.92 -1.82 4.10
C THR A 230 -14.24 -2.58 4.14
N GLY A 231 -14.23 -3.86 3.78
CA GLY A 231 -15.35 -4.76 3.91
C GLY A 231 -14.99 -6.19 3.54
N SER A 232 -16.00 -7.08 3.61
CA SER A 232 -15.87 -8.43 3.05
C SER A 232 -15.69 -8.29 1.53
N ASN A 233 -14.51 -8.64 1.02
CA ASN A 233 -14.10 -8.49 -0.38
C ASN A 233 -13.94 -7.05 -0.91
N HIS A 234 -13.92 -6.05 -0.03
CA HIS A 234 -13.69 -4.66 -0.42
C HIS A 234 -12.45 -4.13 0.27
N PHE A 235 -11.64 -3.45 -0.52
CA PHE A 235 -10.39 -2.85 -0.07
C PHE A 235 -10.27 -1.44 -0.62
N THR A 236 -9.52 -0.59 0.10
CA THR A 236 -9.09 0.71 -0.40
C THR A 236 -7.57 0.66 -0.54
N ALA A 237 -7.07 1.13 -1.68
CA ALA A 237 -5.64 1.14 -1.98
C ALA A 237 -5.15 2.55 -2.28
N ILE A 238 -3.89 2.80 -1.95
CA ILE A 238 -3.16 3.94 -2.50
C ILE A 238 -2.79 3.59 -3.94
N ASN A 239 -3.08 4.50 -4.88
CA ASN A 239 -2.66 4.37 -6.26
C ASN A 239 -1.79 5.56 -6.65
N TYR A 240 -0.49 5.32 -6.74
CA TYR A 240 0.54 6.36 -6.76
C TYR A 240 1.42 6.30 -8.00
N PHE A 241 1.58 7.44 -8.66
CA PHE A 241 2.55 7.65 -9.72
C PHE A 241 3.64 8.60 -9.23
N PHE A 242 4.85 8.07 -9.14
CA PHE A 242 6.05 8.86 -9.00
C PHE A 242 6.57 9.22 -10.39
N LYS A 243 6.82 10.51 -10.64
CA LYS A 243 7.21 10.98 -11.98
C LYS A 243 8.48 10.32 -12.48
N GLY A 244 9.43 10.13 -11.55
CA GLY A 244 10.70 9.42 -11.71
C GLY A 244 11.51 9.76 -12.96
N GLU A 245 12.73 9.26 -13.02
CA GLU A 245 13.53 9.22 -14.25
C GLU A 245 14.18 7.84 -14.37
N GLY A 246 14.77 7.52 -15.52
CA GLY A 246 15.42 6.22 -15.71
C GLY A 246 14.45 5.04 -15.61
N GLU A 247 14.72 4.11 -14.70
CA GLU A 247 13.96 2.85 -14.55
C GLU A 247 12.51 3.07 -14.08
N ASP A 248 12.25 4.14 -13.32
CA ASP A 248 10.88 4.55 -12.92
C ASP A 248 9.97 4.87 -14.12
N ALA A 249 10.54 5.09 -15.31
CA ALA A 249 9.76 5.33 -16.52
C ALA A 249 8.83 4.17 -16.88
N VAL A 250 9.06 2.97 -16.33
CA VAL A 250 8.16 1.80 -16.48
C VAL A 250 6.74 2.08 -15.99
N TYR A 251 6.57 3.01 -15.04
CA TYR A 251 5.28 3.39 -14.47
C TYR A 251 4.49 4.39 -15.31
N ARG A 252 5.09 4.94 -16.37
CA ARG A 252 4.44 5.93 -17.23
C ARG A 252 3.42 5.23 -18.10
N THR A 253 2.16 5.63 -17.96
CA THR A 253 1.09 5.14 -18.83
C THR A 253 1.34 5.57 -20.28
N PRO A 254 1.18 4.67 -21.26
CA PRO A 254 1.31 5.00 -22.67
C PRO A 254 0.36 6.13 -23.08
N THR A 255 0.75 6.96 -24.04
CA THR A 255 -0.08 8.07 -24.54
C THR A 255 -1.41 7.62 -25.15
N ALA A 256 -1.49 6.35 -25.59
CA ALA A 256 -2.73 5.73 -26.06
C ALA A 256 -3.77 5.51 -24.93
N ASP A 257 -3.34 5.43 -23.67
CA ASP A 257 -4.22 5.42 -22.49
C ASP A 257 -4.55 6.86 -22.09
N VAL A 258 -5.33 7.53 -22.94
CA VAL A 258 -5.68 8.95 -22.76
C VAL A 258 -6.33 9.21 -21.40
N GLY A 259 -7.09 8.24 -20.89
CA GLY A 259 -7.78 8.32 -19.59
C GLY A 259 -6.86 8.41 -18.39
N ASN A 260 -5.62 7.92 -18.48
CA ASN A 260 -4.66 7.98 -17.36
C ASN A 260 -3.43 8.84 -17.67
N ALA A 261 -3.03 8.95 -18.94
CA ALA A 261 -1.87 9.76 -19.34
C ALA A 261 -2.02 11.24 -18.97
N HIS A 262 -3.23 11.80 -19.07
CA HIS A 262 -3.49 13.20 -18.71
C HIS A 262 -3.39 13.49 -17.20
N LEU A 263 -3.50 12.47 -16.35
CA LEU A 263 -3.38 12.62 -14.89
C LEU A 263 -1.94 12.93 -14.48
N ILE A 264 -0.99 12.38 -15.24
CA ILE A 264 0.44 12.40 -14.92
C ILE A 264 1.27 13.30 -15.83
N ALA A 265 0.72 13.76 -16.96
CA ALA A 265 1.43 14.61 -17.90
C ALA A 265 0.63 15.89 -18.18
N ASP A 266 1.32 17.04 -18.13
CA ASP A 266 0.79 18.33 -18.54
C ASP A 266 1.81 19.03 -19.44
N LYS A 267 1.39 19.44 -20.65
CA LYS A 267 2.25 20.08 -21.67
C LYS A 267 3.60 19.38 -21.89
N GLY A 268 3.61 18.04 -21.84
CA GLY A 268 4.82 17.24 -22.05
C GLY A 268 5.72 17.09 -20.82
N VAL A 269 5.31 17.59 -19.65
CA VAL A 269 6.04 17.45 -18.38
C VAL A 269 5.29 16.49 -17.47
N PHE A 270 6.02 15.51 -16.91
CA PHE A 270 5.45 14.57 -15.93
C PHE A 270 5.36 15.19 -14.54
N LYS A 271 4.27 14.89 -13.83
CA LYS A 271 4.01 15.30 -12.45
C LYS A 271 3.60 14.09 -11.61
N ASN A 272 3.93 14.11 -10.32
CA ASN A 272 3.46 13.09 -9.39
C ASN A 272 1.93 13.14 -9.29
N TYR A 273 1.31 11.99 -9.11
CA TYR A 273 -0.13 11.88 -8.98
C TYR A 273 -0.47 10.81 -7.95
N CYS A 274 -1.48 11.07 -7.12
CA CYS A 274 -1.93 10.13 -6.11
C CYS A 274 -3.46 10.16 -6.03
N ARG A 275 -4.07 8.99 -5.94
CA ARG A 275 -5.49 8.81 -5.65
C ARG A 275 -5.71 7.62 -4.73
N LEU A 276 -6.87 7.59 -4.10
CA LEU A 276 -7.42 6.37 -3.52
C LEU A 276 -8.27 5.66 -4.56
N ILE A 277 -8.16 4.33 -4.60
CA ILE A 277 -9.03 3.46 -5.37
C ILE A 277 -9.72 2.47 -4.44
N THR A 278 -10.91 2.02 -4.83
CA THR A 278 -11.49 0.79 -4.29
C THR A 278 -11.02 -0.38 -5.12
N ILE A 279 -10.78 -1.50 -4.46
CA ILE A 279 -10.55 -2.80 -5.08
C ILE A 279 -11.67 -3.73 -4.57
N GLU A 280 -12.39 -4.36 -5.49
CA GLU A 280 -13.45 -5.33 -5.19
C GLU A 280 -13.04 -6.71 -5.69
N PHE A 281 -13.10 -7.71 -4.80
CA PHE A 281 -12.91 -9.11 -5.14
C PHE A 281 -14.25 -9.80 -5.44
N LYS A 282 -14.50 -10.14 -6.70
CA LYS A 282 -15.75 -10.74 -7.14
C LYS A 282 -15.53 -11.74 -8.27
N GLY A 283 -16.16 -12.92 -8.15
CA GLY A 283 -16.09 -13.97 -9.17
C GLY A 283 -14.66 -14.37 -9.52
N ASP A 284 -13.82 -14.56 -8.51
CA ASP A 284 -12.40 -14.93 -8.64
C ASP A 284 -11.53 -13.93 -9.43
N SER A 285 -11.93 -12.65 -9.38
CA SER A 285 -11.17 -11.57 -9.98
C SER A 285 -11.24 -10.30 -9.14
N PHE A 286 -10.23 -9.45 -9.29
CA PHE A 286 -10.20 -8.10 -8.74
C PHE A 286 -10.57 -7.08 -9.82
N SER A 287 -11.45 -6.16 -9.46
CA SER A 287 -11.75 -4.95 -10.24
C SER A 287 -11.48 -3.73 -9.38
N TRP A 288 -11.31 -2.56 -10.00
CA TRP A 288 -11.02 -1.33 -9.26
C TRP A 288 -11.79 -0.11 -9.76
N LYS A 289 -11.98 0.88 -8.89
CA LYS A 289 -12.59 2.17 -9.24
C LYS A 289 -11.93 3.32 -8.47
N PRO A 290 -11.71 4.50 -9.09
CA PRO A 290 -11.22 5.67 -8.37
C PRO A 290 -12.24 6.14 -7.34
N VAL A 291 -11.74 6.57 -6.18
CA VAL A 291 -12.57 7.04 -5.06
C VAL A 291 -12.38 8.52 -4.84
N TRP A 292 -11.12 8.95 -4.76
CA TRP A 292 -10.76 10.32 -4.40
C TRP A 292 -9.34 10.62 -4.85
N GLU A 293 -9.09 11.84 -5.33
CA GLU A 293 -7.75 12.30 -5.68
C GLU A 293 -7.15 13.16 -4.57
N PHE A 294 -5.85 13.00 -4.34
CA PHE A 294 -5.16 13.87 -3.40
C PHE A 294 -5.12 15.32 -3.94
N PRO A 295 -5.35 16.31 -3.07
CA PRO A 295 -5.09 17.71 -3.39
C PRO A 295 -3.65 17.91 -3.85
N GLU A 296 -3.42 18.90 -4.72
CA GLU A 296 -2.12 19.12 -5.37
C GLU A 296 -0.95 19.18 -4.40
N GLN A 297 -1.12 19.85 -3.25
CA GLN A 297 -0.09 19.97 -2.23
C GLN A 297 0.35 18.64 -1.61
N TYR A 298 -0.45 17.57 -1.75
CA TYR A 298 -0.17 16.24 -1.21
C TYR A 298 0.23 15.22 -2.28
N ARG A 299 0.15 15.55 -3.58
CA ARG A 299 0.51 14.62 -4.67
C ARG A 299 2.00 14.29 -4.72
N GLY A 300 2.85 15.17 -4.17
CA GLY A 300 4.30 15.03 -4.20
C GLY A 300 4.90 14.15 -3.10
N TYR A 301 4.09 13.64 -2.15
CA TYR A 301 4.56 12.77 -1.08
C TYR A 301 4.62 11.32 -1.58
N ASN A 302 5.66 10.58 -1.21
CA ASN A 302 5.77 9.14 -1.51
C ASN A 302 4.88 8.35 -0.53
N TRP A 303 3.58 8.27 -0.82
CA TRP A 303 2.61 7.61 0.07
C TRP A 303 2.74 6.09 -0.01
N GLU A 304 3.03 5.44 1.12
CA GLU A 304 3.41 4.00 1.20
C GLU A 304 2.67 3.24 2.31
N GLY A 305 1.70 3.86 2.99
CA GLY A 305 0.95 3.16 4.03
C GLY A 305 -0.46 3.70 4.23
N ILE A 306 -1.46 2.81 4.30
CA ILE A 306 -2.88 3.14 4.51
C ILE A 306 -3.55 2.21 5.53
N ALA A 307 -4.34 2.80 6.42
CA ALA A 307 -5.12 2.04 7.40
C ALA A 307 -6.52 2.62 7.56
N ALA A 308 -7.55 1.79 7.33
CA ALA A 308 -8.94 2.17 7.59
C ALA A 308 -9.16 2.39 9.10
N TYR A 309 -9.79 3.51 9.45
CA TYR A 309 -10.15 3.83 10.82
C TYR A 309 -11.38 4.73 10.86
N LYS A 310 -12.42 4.28 11.57
CA LYS A 310 -13.74 4.96 11.61
C LYS A 310 -14.22 5.30 10.19
N GLN A 311 -14.64 6.54 9.94
CA GLN A 311 -15.10 7.03 8.64
C GLN A 311 -13.95 7.67 7.86
N GLY A 312 -12.83 6.97 7.75
CA GLY A 312 -11.64 7.56 7.15
C GLY A 312 -10.45 6.61 7.09
N TYR A 313 -9.31 7.20 6.76
CA TYR A 313 -8.05 6.49 6.57
C TYR A 313 -6.92 7.26 7.22
N PHE A 314 -6.06 6.55 7.95
CA PHE A 314 -4.70 7.04 8.16
C PHE A 314 -3.88 6.78 6.90
N ILE A 315 -3.05 7.74 6.51
CA ILE A 315 -2.09 7.58 5.42
C ILE A 315 -0.74 8.18 5.80
N ILE A 316 0.35 7.47 5.50
CA ILE A 316 1.71 7.90 5.80
C ILE A 316 2.57 7.85 4.55
N ASN A 317 3.48 8.83 4.43
CA ASN A 317 4.53 8.74 3.43
C ASN A 317 5.74 8.01 4.01
N ASP A 318 6.50 7.37 3.14
CA ASP A 318 7.77 6.75 3.47
C ASP A 318 8.75 7.84 3.97
N LYS A 319 9.49 8.46 3.03
CA LYS A 319 10.56 9.42 3.34
C LYS A 319 10.33 10.77 2.73
N TYR A 320 9.94 10.79 1.46
CA TYR A 320 9.96 12.01 0.66
C TYR A 320 8.72 12.88 0.87
N THR A 321 8.94 14.07 1.43
CA THR A 321 8.06 15.23 1.25
C THR A 321 8.42 16.00 -0.04
N PRO A 322 7.53 16.87 -0.56
CA PRO A 322 7.80 17.61 -1.80
C PRO A 322 9.07 18.49 -1.76
N THR A 323 9.48 18.93 -0.56
CA THR A 323 10.67 19.76 -0.35
C THR A 323 11.48 19.26 0.85
N ARG A 324 12.78 19.56 0.85
CA ARG A 324 13.68 19.31 1.99
C ARG A 324 13.47 20.36 3.10
N PRO A 325 13.77 20.06 4.38
CA PRO A 325 14.18 18.74 4.89
C PRO A 325 13.03 17.74 4.79
N TYR A 326 13.36 16.51 4.40
CA TYR A 326 12.39 15.42 4.31
C TYR A 326 11.89 15.01 5.69
N ARG A 327 10.69 14.45 5.72
CA ARG A 327 10.04 13.93 6.93
C ARG A 327 8.96 12.91 6.60
N SER A 328 8.67 12.05 7.56
CA SER A 328 7.44 11.26 7.51
C SER A 328 6.26 12.09 8.03
N THR A 329 5.17 12.07 7.29
CA THR A 329 3.93 12.81 7.55
C THR A 329 2.79 11.81 7.66
N LEU A 330 2.07 11.86 8.78
CA LEU A 330 0.84 11.10 8.96
C LEU A 330 -0.37 12.01 8.74
N LEU A 331 -1.28 11.60 7.86
CA LEU A 331 -2.57 12.25 7.65
C LEU A 331 -3.70 11.37 8.15
N TYR A 332 -4.80 12.00 8.55
CA TYR A 332 -6.11 11.38 8.63
C TYR A 332 -7.01 11.98 7.55
N LEU A 333 -7.48 11.14 6.65
CA LEU A 333 -8.44 11.45 5.59
C LEU A 333 -9.83 11.14 6.12
N GLN A 334 -10.56 12.16 6.54
CA GLN A 334 -11.90 12.01 7.08
C GLN A 334 -12.95 12.13 5.99
N GLN A 335 -13.77 11.10 5.81
CA GLN A 335 -14.89 11.14 4.88
C GLN A 335 -15.89 12.20 5.34
N ALA A 336 -16.33 13.07 4.42
CA ALA A 336 -17.40 14.01 4.67
C ALA A 336 -18.73 13.25 4.82
N ASN A 337 -19.50 13.61 5.84
CA ASN A 337 -20.86 13.10 6.04
C ASN A 337 -21.84 13.67 5.01
#